data_AF-A0A486QX64-F1
#
_entry.id   AF-A0A486QX64-F1
#
_cell.length_a   1.000
_cell.length_b   1.000
_cell.length_c   1.000
_cell.angle_alpha   90.00
_cell.angle_beta   90.00
_cell.angle_gamma   90.00
#
_symmetry.space_group_name_H-M   'P 1'
#
loop_
_entity.id
_entity.type
_entity.pdbx_description
1 polymer ?
#
loop_
_entity_poly.entity_id
_entity_poly.type
_entity_poly.pdbx_seq_one_letter_code
_entity_poly.pdbx_strand_id
1 'polypeptide(L)'
;MARQLEEIERQGLFLQRMDDSGEWFRYHPLFGSFLRQRCQWELAVELPEIHRAAAESWMAQGFPSEAIHHALAAGDAKMLRDILLNHAWGMFNHSELGLLEQSLAALPWSNLLENPRLILLQAWLMQSQHRYSEVNTLLARAEQEMSVEMDTAMHGDFNALRAQVAINDGDQDEAERLSMVALEELPLANYYSRIVATSVHGEVLHCKGKLTKSLAVMQQTEQMARRHDVWHYALWSIIQQSEILFAQGFLQAAWESQEKAFQLVREQHLEQLPMHEFLLRIRSQLLWAWARLDEAEACARQGMDVLSTYQPQQQLQCLALMVQCSLARGDLDNARSHLNRLENLLGNGHYHSDWVSNADKVRVIYWQMTGDKTAAANWLRQTPKPEFANNHFLQSQWRNIARAQILLGDFEPAEMVLEELNENARSLRLMSDLNRNLLLLNQLYWQSGRKSEAQKALLEALTLANRTGFINHFVIEGEAMAQQLRQLIQLNTLPELEQHRAQRILRDINQHHRHKFAHFDEGFVERLLNHPEVPELIRTSPLTQREWQVLGLIYSGYSNEQIAGELDVAATTIKTHIRNLYQKLGVAHRQDAVQHAQQLLKMMGYGV
;
A
#
# COMPACT_ATOMS: atom_id res chain seq x y z
N MET A 1 34.64 -18.84 44.17
CA MET A 1 34.60 -17.84 43.09
C MET A 1 33.61 -16.70 43.37
N ALA A 2 32.31 -16.95 43.62
CA ALA A 2 31.31 -15.88 43.81
C ALA A 2 31.74 -14.76 44.79
N ARG A 3 32.13 -15.12 46.02
CA ARG A 3 32.59 -14.15 47.04
C ARG A 3 33.85 -13.34 46.63
N GLN A 4 34.66 -13.85 45.72
CA GLN A 4 35.85 -13.14 45.23
C GLN A 4 35.50 -12.14 44.12
N LEU A 5 34.55 -12.48 43.24
CA LEU A 5 34.07 -11.57 42.18
C LEU A 5 33.33 -10.37 42.79
N GLU A 6 32.53 -10.60 43.83
CA GLU A 6 31.85 -9.53 44.58
C GLU A 6 32.82 -8.57 45.27
N GLU A 7 33.91 -9.09 45.84
CA GLU A 7 34.92 -8.27 46.49
C GLU A 7 35.73 -7.45 45.46
N ILE A 8 36.03 -8.03 44.28
CA ILE A 8 36.70 -7.33 43.16
C ILE A 8 35.82 -6.20 42.61
N GLU A 9 34.52 -6.44 42.44
CA GLU A 9 33.55 -5.42 42.05
C GLU A 9 33.48 -4.30 43.10
N ARG A 10 33.34 -4.65 44.39
CA ARG A 10 33.26 -3.67 45.49
C ARG A 10 34.52 -2.79 45.59
N GLN A 11 35.68 -3.35 45.23
CA GLN A 11 36.96 -2.63 45.19
C GLN A 11 37.14 -1.80 43.91
N GLY A 12 36.18 -1.80 42.98
CA GLY A 12 36.22 -0.99 41.76
C GLY A 12 37.24 -1.48 40.73
N LEU A 13 37.67 -2.75 40.81
CA LEU A 13 38.74 -3.32 39.99
C LEU A 13 38.25 -3.75 38.60
N PHE A 14 37.68 -2.80 37.85
CA PHE A 14 37.29 -2.95 36.44
C PHE A 14 36.36 -4.15 36.13
N LEU A 15 35.58 -4.59 37.12
CA LEU A 15 34.51 -5.59 36.99
C LEU A 15 33.18 -4.94 37.37
N GLN A 16 32.11 -5.24 36.63
CA GLN A 16 30.78 -4.67 36.79
C GLN A 16 29.73 -5.78 36.77
N ARG A 17 28.74 -5.75 37.67
CA ARG A 17 27.53 -6.56 37.53
C ARG A 17 26.74 -6.20 36.28
N MET A 18 26.16 -7.22 35.66
CA MET A 18 25.29 -7.08 34.49
C MET A 18 23.81 -7.12 34.85
N ASP A 19 23.45 -7.76 35.97
CA ASP A 19 22.08 -8.03 36.33
C ASP A 19 21.82 -7.87 37.83
N ASP A 20 20.54 -7.73 38.16
CA ASP A 20 20.08 -7.54 39.54
C ASP A 20 20.16 -8.83 40.37
N SER A 21 20.30 -9.99 39.72
CA SER A 21 20.50 -11.29 40.41
C SER A 21 21.88 -11.40 41.05
N GLY A 22 22.88 -10.68 40.52
CA GLY A 22 24.26 -10.71 41.01
C GLY A 22 25.07 -11.91 40.54
N GLU A 23 24.55 -12.69 39.59
CA GLU A 23 25.21 -13.87 39.06
C GLU A 23 26.10 -13.54 37.84
N TRP A 24 25.80 -12.46 37.11
CA TRP A 24 26.51 -12.10 35.88
C TRP A 24 27.43 -10.90 36.07
N PHE A 25 28.69 -11.08 35.70
CA PHE A 25 29.72 -10.05 35.76
C PHE A 25 30.34 -9.85 34.37
N ARG A 26 30.67 -8.60 34.04
CA ARG A 26 31.48 -8.25 32.87
C ARG A 26 32.67 -7.38 33.27
N TYR A 27 33.76 -7.49 32.52
CA TYR A 27 34.82 -6.51 32.62
C TYR A 27 34.36 -5.14 32.10
N HIS A 28 34.90 -4.08 32.67
CA HIS A 28 34.79 -2.73 32.14
C HIS A 28 35.26 -2.73 30.67
N PRO A 29 34.56 -2.08 29.71
CA PRO A 29 34.80 -2.24 28.27
C PRO A 29 36.27 -2.05 27.85
N LEU A 30 36.94 -1.00 28.34
CA LEU A 30 38.35 -0.71 28.04
C LEU A 30 39.31 -1.76 28.61
N PHE A 31 39.00 -2.32 29.78
CA PHE A 31 39.82 -3.36 30.38
C PHE A 31 39.61 -4.70 29.67
N GLY A 32 38.36 -5.02 29.32
CA GLY A 32 38.03 -6.20 28.52
C GLY A 32 38.63 -6.16 27.10
N SER A 33 38.74 -4.98 26.46
CA SER A 33 39.44 -4.85 25.18
C SER A 33 40.95 -5.04 25.34
N PHE A 34 41.55 -4.44 26.38
CA PHE A 34 42.97 -4.63 26.71
C PHE A 34 43.31 -6.11 26.95
N LEU A 35 42.51 -6.82 27.77
CA LEU A 35 42.71 -8.24 28.04
C LEU A 35 42.57 -9.10 26.78
N ARG A 36 41.54 -8.84 25.94
CA ARG A 36 41.38 -9.57 24.67
C ARG A 36 42.58 -9.40 23.73
N GLN A 37 43.07 -8.17 23.58
CA GLN A 37 44.24 -7.88 22.77
C GLN A 37 45.49 -8.60 23.31
N ARG A 38 45.65 -8.64 24.64
CA ARG A 38 46.76 -9.34 25.29
C ARG A 38 46.66 -10.86 25.10
N CYS A 39 45.47 -11.44 25.22
CA CYS A 39 45.24 -12.87 24.95
C CYS A 39 45.58 -13.28 23.53
N GLN A 40 45.38 -12.40 22.53
CA GLN A 40 45.73 -12.68 21.13
C GLN A 40 47.24 -12.94 20.93
N TRP A 41 48.09 -12.42 21.82
CA TRP A 41 49.55 -12.63 21.73
C TRP A 41 50.06 -13.63 22.77
N GLU A 42 49.60 -13.53 24.02
CA GLU A 42 50.12 -14.33 25.12
C GLU A 42 49.53 -15.75 25.15
N LEU A 43 48.31 -15.93 24.63
CA LEU A 43 47.60 -17.22 24.62
C LEU A 43 47.23 -17.64 23.19
N ALA A 44 47.95 -17.17 22.18
CA ALA A 44 47.58 -17.36 20.78
C ALA A 44 47.34 -18.83 20.39
N VAL A 45 48.09 -19.76 21.00
CA VAL A 45 48.01 -21.20 20.73
C VAL A 45 46.82 -21.83 21.44
N GLU A 46 46.54 -21.41 22.68
CA GLU A 46 45.44 -21.92 23.50
C GLU A 46 44.09 -21.25 23.19
N LEU A 47 44.11 -20.08 22.54
CA LEU A 47 42.94 -19.25 22.32
C LEU A 47 41.78 -19.99 21.61
N PRO A 48 42.01 -20.82 20.57
CA PRO A 48 40.95 -21.61 19.97
C PRO A 48 40.30 -22.59 20.96
N GLU A 49 41.08 -23.27 21.81
CA GLU A 49 40.54 -24.18 22.84
C GLU A 49 39.73 -23.42 23.90
N ILE A 50 40.19 -22.23 24.30
CA ILE A 50 39.44 -21.36 25.22
C ILE A 50 38.10 -20.96 24.61
N HIS A 51 38.07 -20.61 23.32
CA HIS A 51 36.83 -20.32 22.61
C HIS A 51 35.92 -21.54 22.52
N ARG A 52 36.44 -22.75 22.25
CA ARG A 52 35.63 -23.99 22.26
C ARG A 52 34.99 -24.24 23.63
N ALA A 53 35.77 -24.16 24.70
CA ALA A 53 35.27 -24.34 26.06
C ALA A 53 34.20 -23.29 26.42
N ALA A 54 34.39 -22.04 25.99
CA ALA A 54 33.38 -20.99 26.17
C ALA A 54 32.09 -21.28 25.38
N ALA A 55 32.21 -21.73 24.12
CA ALA A 55 31.06 -22.09 23.30
C ALA A 55 30.26 -23.24 23.92
N GLU A 56 30.92 -24.30 24.40
CA GLU A 56 30.28 -25.42 25.11
C GLU A 56 29.56 -24.95 26.38
N SER A 57 30.20 -24.06 27.15
CA SER A 57 29.61 -23.52 28.38
C SER A 57 28.38 -22.65 28.11
N TRP A 58 28.40 -21.80 27.07
CA TRP A 58 27.24 -21.01 26.66
C TRP A 58 26.11 -21.91 26.15
N MET A 59 26.45 -22.94 25.39
CA MET A 59 25.45 -23.87 24.87
C MET A 59 24.78 -24.67 26.01
N ALA A 60 25.55 -25.10 27.02
CA ALA A 60 25.01 -25.77 28.21
C ALA A 60 24.04 -24.89 29.03
N GLN A 61 24.16 -23.57 28.89
CA GLN A 61 23.30 -22.58 29.56
C GLN A 61 22.12 -22.12 28.68
N GLY A 62 22.01 -22.62 27.44
CA GLY A 62 20.90 -22.29 26.54
C GLY A 62 21.10 -20.98 25.75
N PHE A 63 22.33 -20.53 25.58
CA PHE A 63 22.71 -19.30 24.86
C PHE A 63 23.43 -19.63 23.54
N PRO A 64 22.69 -20.06 22.49
CA PRO A 64 23.30 -20.51 21.23
C PRO A 64 23.98 -19.38 20.46
N SER A 65 23.46 -18.15 20.52
CA SER A 65 24.01 -17.01 19.79
C SER A 65 25.40 -16.63 20.31
N GLU A 66 25.59 -16.62 21.62
CA GLU A 66 26.88 -16.45 22.28
C GLU A 66 27.84 -17.59 21.93
N ALA A 67 27.35 -18.84 21.95
CA ALA A 67 28.14 -20.00 21.58
C ALA A 67 28.66 -19.91 20.12
N ILE A 68 27.83 -19.42 19.19
CA ILE A 68 28.21 -19.20 17.79
C ILE A 68 29.35 -18.19 17.65
N HIS A 69 29.31 -17.06 18.38
CA HIS A 69 30.40 -16.08 18.34
C HIS A 69 31.74 -16.71 18.74
N HIS A 70 31.73 -17.59 19.74
CA HIS A 70 32.91 -18.31 20.18
C HIS A 70 33.32 -19.42 19.20
N ALA A 71 32.38 -20.16 18.60
CA ALA A 71 32.69 -21.16 17.58
C ALA A 71 33.33 -20.53 16.33
N LEU A 72 32.83 -19.37 15.89
CA LEU A 72 33.41 -18.56 14.82
C LEU A 72 34.84 -18.11 15.17
N ALA A 73 35.06 -17.60 16.37
CA ALA A 73 36.37 -17.15 16.82
C ALA A 73 37.38 -18.31 16.99
N ALA A 74 36.92 -19.51 17.32
CA ALA A 74 37.74 -20.72 17.38
C ALA A 74 38.13 -21.25 15.99
N GLY A 75 37.45 -20.82 14.92
CA GLY A 75 37.56 -21.41 13.59
C GLY A 75 37.05 -22.85 13.54
N ASP A 76 36.19 -23.25 14.49
CA ASP A 76 35.69 -24.64 14.60
C ASP A 76 34.42 -24.83 13.77
N ALA A 77 34.60 -25.14 12.49
CA ALA A 77 33.49 -25.35 11.56
C ALA A 77 32.57 -26.51 11.95
N LYS A 78 33.08 -27.52 12.68
CA LYS A 78 32.27 -28.68 13.09
C LYS A 78 31.33 -28.29 14.23
N MET A 79 31.87 -27.62 15.25
CA MET A 79 31.07 -27.08 16.35
C MET A 79 30.03 -26.08 15.84
N LEU A 80 30.43 -25.15 14.96
CA LEU A 80 29.51 -24.18 14.37
C LEU A 80 28.37 -24.87 13.62
N ARG A 81 28.67 -25.87 12.79
CA ARG A 81 27.67 -26.67 12.08
C ARG A 81 26.68 -27.33 13.05
N ASP A 82 27.18 -27.96 14.10
CA ASP A 82 26.36 -28.71 15.06
C ASP A 82 25.44 -27.76 15.85
N ILE A 83 25.91 -26.55 16.20
CA ILE A 83 25.05 -25.53 16.81
C ILE A 83 23.97 -25.07 15.83
N LEU A 84 24.35 -24.78 14.58
CA LEU A 84 23.40 -24.30 13.57
C LEU A 84 22.31 -25.33 13.26
N LEU A 85 22.64 -26.62 13.14
CA LEU A 85 21.67 -27.67 12.87
C LEU A 85 20.55 -27.76 13.92
N ASN A 86 20.83 -27.35 15.16
CA ASN A 86 19.87 -27.42 16.27
C ASN A 86 19.17 -26.08 16.55
N HIS A 87 19.79 -24.95 16.24
CA HIS A 87 19.31 -23.64 16.69
C HIS A 87 19.04 -22.61 15.58
N ALA A 88 19.54 -22.83 14.36
CA ALA A 88 19.54 -21.79 13.33
C ALA A 88 18.13 -21.42 12.82
N TRP A 89 17.17 -22.35 12.86
CA TRP A 89 15.76 -22.03 12.59
C TRP A 89 15.15 -21.11 13.66
N GLY A 90 15.53 -21.31 14.93
CA GLY A 90 15.15 -20.40 16.01
C GLY A 90 15.69 -19.00 15.74
N MET A 91 16.98 -18.89 15.39
CA MET A 91 17.62 -17.60 15.06
C MET A 91 16.93 -16.90 13.89
N PHE A 92 16.59 -17.65 12.83
CA PHE A 92 15.85 -17.12 11.69
C PHE A 92 14.49 -16.53 12.12
N ASN A 93 13.73 -17.27 12.93
CA ASN A 93 12.42 -16.81 13.41
C ASN A 93 12.50 -15.61 14.37
N HIS A 94 13.58 -15.49 15.14
CA HIS A 94 13.81 -14.37 16.07
C HIS A 94 14.56 -13.19 15.42
N SER A 95 14.69 -13.18 14.09
CA SER A 95 15.32 -12.10 13.31
C SER A 95 16.82 -11.87 13.60
N GLU A 96 17.54 -12.88 14.09
CA GLU A 96 19.00 -12.85 14.26
C GLU A 96 19.75 -13.10 12.92
N LEU A 97 19.27 -12.47 11.85
CA LEU A 97 19.64 -12.77 10.47
C LEU A 97 21.11 -12.45 10.16
N GLY A 98 21.67 -11.39 10.75
CA GLY A 98 23.07 -11.00 10.50
C GLY A 98 24.07 -12.01 11.06
N LEU A 99 23.85 -12.48 12.29
CA LEU A 99 24.68 -13.52 12.89
C LEU A 99 24.51 -14.85 12.12
N LEU A 100 23.29 -15.17 11.71
CA LEU A 100 23.01 -16.35 10.90
C LEU A 100 23.73 -16.30 9.55
N GLU A 101 23.72 -15.17 8.85
CA GLU A 101 24.42 -14.97 7.58
C GLU A 101 25.92 -15.18 7.74
N GLN A 102 26.52 -14.51 8.74
CA GLN A 102 27.94 -14.65 9.04
C GLN A 102 28.31 -16.10 9.36
N SER A 103 27.46 -16.79 10.11
CA SER A 103 27.68 -18.18 10.52
C SER A 103 27.64 -19.14 9.34
N LEU A 104 26.65 -19.01 8.46
CA LEU A 104 26.54 -19.82 7.26
C LEU A 104 27.68 -19.56 6.27
N ALA A 105 28.12 -18.30 6.12
CA ALA A 105 29.24 -17.92 5.27
C ALA A 105 30.60 -18.44 5.78
N ALA A 106 30.73 -18.68 7.09
CA ALA A 106 31.94 -19.21 7.70
C ALA A 106 32.09 -20.74 7.54
N LEU A 107 31.02 -21.46 7.20
CA LEU A 107 31.08 -22.90 6.96
C LEU A 107 31.70 -23.22 5.60
N PRO A 108 32.62 -24.20 5.52
CA PRO A 108 33.07 -24.71 4.23
C PRO A 108 31.91 -25.28 3.42
N TRP A 109 31.94 -25.09 2.09
CA TRP A 109 30.90 -25.60 1.19
C TRP A 109 30.66 -27.11 1.33
N SER A 110 31.72 -27.90 1.59
CA SER A 110 31.61 -29.33 1.86
C SER A 110 30.70 -29.65 3.04
N ASN A 111 30.74 -28.86 4.12
CA ASN A 111 29.91 -29.07 5.30
C ASN A 111 28.43 -28.78 5.02
N LEU A 112 28.15 -27.82 4.13
CA LEU A 112 26.81 -27.50 3.66
C LEU A 112 26.26 -28.62 2.77
N LEU A 113 27.06 -29.15 1.85
CA LEU A 113 26.68 -30.29 0.98
C LEU A 113 26.36 -31.57 1.78
N GLU A 114 27.08 -31.82 2.87
CA GLU A 114 26.79 -32.93 3.79
C GLU A 114 25.47 -32.71 4.58
N ASN A 115 24.99 -31.47 4.69
CA ASN A 115 23.84 -31.09 5.52
C ASN A 115 22.88 -30.17 4.76
N PRO A 116 22.05 -30.71 3.85
CA PRO A 116 21.22 -29.89 2.95
C PRO A 116 20.21 -28.98 3.66
N ARG A 117 19.87 -29.26 4.92
CA ARG A 117 19.04 -28.37 5.76
C ARG A 117 19.69 -27.00 5.97
N LEU A 118 21.01 -26.92 6.03
CA LEU A 118 21.74 -25.65 6.14
C LEU A 118 21.73 -24.88 4.82
N ILE A 119 21.76 -25.58 3.68
CA ILE A 119 21.59 -24.97 2.35
C ILE A 119 20.20 -24.38 2.23
N LEU A 120 19.18 -25.14 2.62
CA LEU A 120 17.79 -24.67 2.62
C LEU A 120 17.64 -23.42 3.50
N LEU A 121 18.24 -23.42 4.70
CA LEU A 121 18.21 -22.25 5.58
C LEU A 121 18.93 -21.03 4.99
N GLN A 122 20.08 -21.25 4.34
CA GLN A 122 20.79 -20.19 3.60
C GLN A 122 19.93 -19.62 2.47
N ALA A 123 19.21 -20.49 1.76
CA ALA A 123 18.30 -20.09 0.71
C ALA A 123 17.09 -19.30 1.26
N TRP A 124 16.53 -19.69 2.41
CA TRP A 124 15.51 -18.92 3.13
C TRP A 124 16.00 -17.54 3.55
N LEU A 125 17.22 -17.47 4.07
CA LEU A 125 17.87 -16.21 4.42
C LEU A 125 18.01 -15.29 3.20
N MET A 126 18.54 -15.81 2.09
CA MET A 126 18.64 -15.06 0.82
C MET A 126 17.27 -14.57 0.34
N GLN A 127 16.25 -15.42 0.40
CA GLN A 127 14.88 -15.06 0.02
C GLN A 127 14.33 -13.93 0.91
N SER A 128 14.54 -14.01 2.23
CA SER A 128 14.10 -12.97 3.18
C SER A 128 14.79 -11.62 2.96
N GLN A 129 15.99 -11.62 2.38
CA GLN A 129 16.78 -10.45 2.01
C GLN A 129 16.52 -9.98 0.57
N HIS A 130 15.48 -10.49 -0.09
CA HIS A 130 15.10 -10.17 -1.49
C HIS A 130 16.16 -10.56 -2.55
N ARG A 131 17.02 -11.53 -2.25
CA ARG A 131 18.06 -12.05 -3.17
C ARG A 131 17.55 -13.25 -3.97
N TYR A 132 16.41 -13.10 -4.64
CA TYR A 132 15.68 -14.20 -5.29
C TYR A 132 16.49 -14.95 -6.37
N SER A 133 17.26 -14.23 -7.18
CA SER A 133 18.11 -14.82 -8.23
C SER A 133 19.23 -15.71 -7.66
N GLU A 134 19.74 -15.36 -6.48
CA GLU A 134 20.77 -16.13 -5.79
C GLU A 134 20.21 -17.43 -5.22
N VAL A 135 18.94 -17.44 -4.78
CA VAL A 135 18.26 -18.62 -4.25
C VAL A 135 18.26 -19.75 -5.27
N ASN A 136 17.75 -19.51 -6.48
CA ASN A 136 17.69 -20.55 -7.52
C ASN A 136 19.08 -21.05 -7.91
N THR A 137 20.07 -20.16 -7.94
CA THR A 137 21.46 -20.52 -8.24
C THR A 137 22.06 -21.41 -7.15
N LEU A 138 21.81 -21.08 -5.88
CA LEU A 138 22.27 -21.85 -4.72
C LEU A 138 21.65 -23.25 -4.70
N LEU A 139 20.33 -23.34 -4.87
CA LEU A 139 19.61 -24.62 -4.85
C LEU A 139 20.04 -25.52 -6.02
N ALA A 140 20.15 -24.97 -7.24
CA ALA A 140 20.59 -25.74 -8.41
C ALA A 140 22.03 -26.24 -8.26
N ARG A 141 22.93 -25.42 -7.69
CA ARG A 141 24.31 -25.84 -7.41
C ARG A 141 24.35 -26.96 -6.37
N ALA A 142 23.55 -26.85 -5.31
CA ALA A 142 23.45 -27.89 -4.30
C ALA A 142 22.96 -29.21 -4.90
N GLU A 143 21.89 -29.18 -5.69
CA GLU A 143 21.34 -30.37 -6.38
C GLU A 143 22.37 -31.07 -7.28
N GLN A 144 23.31 -30.31 -7.89
CA GLN A 144 24.36 -30.87 -8.75
C GLN A 144 25.56 -31.43 -7.99
N GLU A 145 25.96 -30.79 -6.89
CA GLU A 145 27.20 -31.11 -6.17
C GLU A 145 26.98 -32.00 -4.94
N MET A 146 25.74 -32.14 -4.47
CA MET A 146 25.41 -32.99 -3.33
C MET A 146 25.64 -34.47 -3.65
N SER A 147 26.40 -35.14 -2.78
CA SER A 147 26.56 -36.60 -2.80
C SER A 147 25.45 -37.34 -2.05
N VAL A 148 24.66 -36.61 -1.25
CA VAL A 148 23.54 -37.15 -0.46
C VAL A 148 22.30 -37.20 -1.35
N GLU A 149 21.65 -38.36 -1.42
CA GLU A 149 20.39 -38.51 -2.13
C GLU A 149 19.29 -37.70 -1.41
N MET A 150 18.64 -36.79 -2.14
CA MET A 150 17.52 -36.02 -1.61
C MET A 150 16.32 -36.93 -1.44
N ASP A 151 15.82 -37.06 -0.21
CA ASP A 151 14.55 -37.71 0.02
C ASP A 151 13.39 -36.84 -0.48
N THR A 152 12.21 -37.45 -0.60
CA THR A 152 11.00 -36.79 -1.11
C THR A 152 10.62 -35.56 -0.27
N ALA A 153 10.82 -35.60 1.05
CA ALA A 153 10.46 -34.48 1.92
C ALA A 153 11.38 -33.26 1.69
N MET A 154 12.69 -33.50 1.53
CA MET A 154 13.67 -32.47 1.23
C MET A 154 13.47 -31.85 -0.15
N HIS A 155 13.11 -32.66 -1.15
CA HIS A 155 12.70 -32.16 -2.46
C HIS A 155 11.46 -31.25 -2.36
N GLY A 156 10.47 -31.66 -1.57
CA GLY A 156 9.31 -30.84 -1.26
C GLY A 156 9.67 -29.51 -0.57
N ASP A 157 10.64 -29.50 0.34
CA ASP A 157 11.12 -28.28 1.01
C ASP A 157 11.76 -27.31 0.00
N PHE A 158 12.61 -27.81 -0.91
CA PHE A 158 13.21 -27.02 -1.97
C PHE A 158 12.15 -26.44 -2.91
N ASN A 159 11.17 -27.25 -3.31
CA ASN A 159 10.08 -26.82 -4.18
C ASN A 159 9.20 -25.76 -3.53
N ALA A 160 8.93 -25.85 -2.22
CA ALA A 160 8.18 -24.80 -1.51
C ALA A 160 8.89 -23.44 -1.58
N LEU A 161 10.20 -23.41 -1.37
CA LEU A 161 10.99 -22.18 -1.48
C LEU A 161 11.10 -21.68 -2.93
N ARG A 162 11.32 -22.57 -3.91
CA ARG A 162 11.33 -22.20 -5.33
C ARG A 162 9.98 -21.65 -5.78
N ALA A 163 8.87 -22.20 -5.26
CA ALA A 163 7.54 -21.69 -5.51
C ALA A 163 7.36 -20.26 -4.96
N GLN A 164 7.87 -19.99 -3.75
CA GLN A 164 7.86 -18.66 -3.15
C GLN A 164 8.71 -17.64 -3.95
N VAL A 165 9.84 -18.07 -4.49
CA VAL A 165 10.65 -17.24 -5.39
C VAL A 165 9.93 -16.99 -6.70
N ALA A 166 9.35 -18.02 -7.32
CA ALA A 166 8.63 -17.90 -8.59
C ALA A 166 7.45 -16.92 -8.48
N ILE A 167 6.66 -16.98 -7.41
CA ILE A 167 5.55 -16.03 -7.23
C ILE A 167 6.04 -14.59 -6.99
N ASN A 168 7.16 -14.42 -6.27
CA ASN A 168 7.78 -13.10 -6.06
C ASN A 168 8.33 -12.50 -7.37
N ASP A 169 8.81 -13.35 -8.29
CA ASP A 169 9.28 -12.97 -9.62
C ASP A 169 8.13 -12.83 -10.64
N GLY A 170 6.90 -13.14 -10.25
CA GLY A 170 5.70 -13.04 -11.08
C GLY A 170 5.42 -14.25 -12.00
N ASP A 171 6.19 -15.34 -11.88
CA ASP A 171 5.96 -16.60 -12.60
C ASP A 171 4.92 -17.47 -11.88
N GLN A 172 3.66 -17.15 -12.15
CA GLN A 172 2.50 -17.79 -11.51
C GLN A 172 2.35 -19.27 -11.88
N ASP A 173 2.74 -19.66 -13.09
CA ASP A 173 2.55 -21.03 -13.57
C ASP A 173 3.60 -21.96 -12.96
N GLU A 174 4.86 -21.52 -12.88
CA GLU A 174 5.89 -22.26 -12.18
C GLU A 174 5.65 -22.30 -10.67
N ALA A 175 5.16 -21.20 -10.08
CA ALA A 175 4.75 -21.18 -8.67
C ALA A 175 3.61 -22.17 -8.38
N GLU A 176 2.61 -22.28 -9.26
CA GLU A 176 1.53 -23.27 -9.09
C GLU A 176 2.07 -24.70 -9.14
N ARG A 177 2.89 -25.00 -10.16
CA ARG A 177 3.46 -26.33 -10.35
C ARG A 177 4.31 -26.75 -9.15
N LEU A 178 5.24 -25.89 -8.73
CA LEU A 178 6.15 -26.16 -7.62
C LEU A 178 5.41 -26.27 -6.27
N SER A 179 4.46 -25.36 -6.00
CA SER A 179 3.70 -25.41 -4.74
C SER A 179 2.83 -26.67 -4.64
N MET A 180 2.21 -27.12 -5.75
CA MET A 180 1.44 -28.35 -5.77
C MET A 180 2.31 -29.59 -5.53
N VAL A 181 3.44 -29.70 -6.24
CA VAL A 181 4.41 -30.79 -6.05
C VAL A 181 4.92 -30.81 -4.60
N ALA A 182 5.29 -29.65 -4.05
CA ALA A 182 5.73 -29.55 -2.66
C ALA A 182 4.65 -30.05 -1.69
N LEU A 183 3.38 -29.68 -1.87
CA LEU A 183 2.30 -30.10 -0.97
C LEU A 183 2.00 -31.60 -1.03
N GLU A 184 2.25 -32.26 -2.17
CA GLU A 184 2.14 -33.70 -2.34
C GLU A 184 3.31 -34.45 -1.66
N GLU A 185 4.52 -33.89 -1.73
CA GLU A 185 5.75 -34.51 -1.24
C GLU A 185 6.00 -34.27 0.26
N LEU A 186 5.55 -33.14 0.80
CA LEU A 186 5.86 -32.72 2.17
C LEU A 186 5.02 -33.47 3.23
N PRO A 187 5.65 -34.17 4.19
CA PRO A 187 4.97 -34.73 5.35
C PRO A 187 4.34 -33.65 6.24
N LEU A 188 3.32 -34.00 7.02
CA LEU A 188 2.67 -33.07 7.97
C LEU A 188 3.64 -32.48 9.01
N ALA A 189 4.75 -33.16 9.32
CA ALA A 189 5.77 -32.69 10.24
C ALA A 189 6.58 -31.50 9.71
N ASN A 190 6.70 -31.34 8.39
CA ASN A 190 7.42 -30.23 7.73
C ASN A 190 6.51 -28.98 7.64
N TYR A 191 6.03 -28.52 8.80
CA TYR A 191 4.98 -27.51 8.86
C TYR A 191 5.36 -26.20 8.16
N TYR A 192 6.62 -25.74 8.25
CA TYR A 192 7.04 -24.46 7.69
C TYR A 192 6.91 -24.44 6.16
N SER A 193 7.55 -25.37 5.46
CA SER A 193 7.46 -25.47 4.00
C SER A 193 6.04 -25.77 3.53
N ARG A 194 5.23 -26.49 4.32
CA ARG A 194 3.80 -26.67 4.00
C ARG A 194 3.01 -25.36 4.11
N ILE A 195 3.27 -24.54 5.14
CA ILE A 195 2.66 -23.20 5.27
C ILE A 195 3.02 -22.34 4.05
N VAL A 196 4.31 -22.32 3.67
CA VAL A 196 4.80 -21.60 2.49
C VAL A 196 4.07 -22.08 1.23
N ALA A 197 4.13 -23.37 0.93
CA ALA A 197 3.54 -23.91 -0.30
C ALA A 197 2.02 -23.70 -0.35
N THR A 198 1.34 -23.77 0.79
CA THR A 198 -0.10 -23.44 0.89
C THR A 198 -0.35 -21.94 0.65
N SER A 199 0.47 -21.06 1.22
CA SER A 199 0.41 -19.60 0.98
C SER A 199 0.59 -19.27 -0.50
N VAL A 200 1.65 -19.81 -1.11
CA VAL A 200 1.96 -19.60 -2.54
C VAL A 200 0.83 -20.12 -3.42
N HIS A 201 0.29 -21.32 -3.12
CA HIS A 201 -0.86 -21.82 -3.86
C HIS A 201 -2.07 -20.88 -3.76
N GLY A 202 -2.31 -20.31 -2.58
CA GLY A 202 -3.32 -19.29 -2.37
C GLY A 202 -3.07 -18.03 -3.21
N GLU A 203 -1.83 -17.56 -3.28
CA GLU A 203 -1.40 -16.39 -4.07
C GLU A 203 -1.63 -16.61 -5.56
N VAL A 204 -1.24 -17.77 -6.09
CA VAL A 204 -1.51 -18.15 -7.48
C VAL A 204 -3.01 -18.14 -7.74
N LEU A 205 -3.83 -18.73 -6.86
CA LEU A 205 -5.28 -18.70 -7.02
C LEU A 205 -5.83 -17.28 -7.02
N HIS A 206 -5.26 -16.36 -6.23
CA HIS A 206 -5.61 -14.95 -6.24
C HIS A 206 -5.26 -14.31 -7.60
N CYS A 207 -4.03 -14.51 -8.07
CA CYS A 207 -3.54 -13.98 -9.35
C CYS A 207 -4.32 -14.51 -10.57
N LYS A 208 -4.84 -15.75 -10.49
CA LYS A 208 -5.70 -16.37 -11.52
C LYS A 208 -7.19 -16.02 -11.37
N GLY A 209 -7.55 -15.13 -10.44
CA GLY A 209 -8.94 -14.69 -10.23
C GLY A 209 -9.85 -15.73 -9.58
N LYS A 210 -9.30 -16.84 -9.06
CA LYS A 210 -10.05 -17.91 -8.36
C LYS A 210 -10.28 -17.53 -6.90
N LEU A 211 -10.88 -16.35 -6.67
CA LEU A 211 -10.94 -15.65 -5.38
C LEU A 211 -11.54 -16.46 -4.23
N THR A 212 -12.64 -17.18 -4.47
CA THR A 212 -13.26 -18.00 -3.41
C THR A 212 -12.35 -19.13 -2.94
N LYS A 213 -11.64 -19.77 -3.87
CA LYS A 213 -10.68 -20.84 -3.54
C LYS A 213 -9.45 -20.26 -2.85
N SER A 214 -8.92 -19.15 -3.38
CA SER A 214 -7.80 -18.43 -2.78
C SER A 214 -8.11 -18.05 -1.32
N LEU A 215 -9.27 -17.45 -1.05
CA LEU A 215 -9.69 -17.07 0.30
C LEU A 215 -9.70 -18.27 1.27
N ALA A 216 -10.21 -19.42 0.84
CA ALA A 216 -10.22 -20.64 1.64
C ALA A 216 -8.79 -21.16 1.93
N VAL A 217 -7.91 -21.11 0.94
CA VAL A 217 -6.50 -21.51 1.09
C VAL A 217 -5.73 -20.54 1.99
N MET A 218 -6.01 -19.24 1.92
CA MET A 218 -5.45 -18.26 2.85
C MET A 218 -5.90 -18.52 4.28
N GLN A 219 -7.18 -18.78 4.51
CA GLN A 219 -7.68 -19.14 5.85
C GLN A 219 -7.01 -20.40 6.40
N GLN A 220 -6.74 -21.41 5.55
CA GLN A 220 -5.97 -22.59 5.95
C GLN A 220 -4.52 -22.22 6.32
N THR A 221 -3.87 -21.38 5.50
CA THR A 221 -2.52 -20.87 5.76
C THR A 221 -2.45 -20.13 7.10
N GLU A 222 -3.42 -19.26 7.39
CA GLU A 222 -3.49 -18.54 8.67
C GLU A 222 -3.60 -19.51 9.86
N GLN A 223 -4.50 -20.51 9.76
CA GLN A 223 -4.68 -21.50 10.82
C GLN A 223 -3.43 -22.33 11.05
N MET A 224 -2.74 -22.75 9.99
CA MET A 224 -1.48 -23.50 10.11
C MET A 224 -0.39 -22.61 10.72
N ALA A 225 -0.23 -21.38 10.24
CA ALA A 225 0.77 -20.45 10.72
C ALA A 225 0.60 -20.10 12.20
N ARG A 226 -0.63 -19.84 12.66
CA ARG A 226 -0.94 -19.57 14.07
C ARG A 226 -0.67 -20.76 14.99
N ARG A 227 -0.83 -22.00 14.51
CA ARG A 227 -0.57 -23.21 15.32
C ARG A 227 0.92 -23.45 15.59
N HIS A 228 1.78 -22.87 14.76
CA HIS A 228 3.23 -23.07 14.79
C HIS A 228 3.99 -21.75 15.01
N ASP A 229 3.30 -20.71 15.49
CA ASP A 229 3.86 -19.38 15.79
C ASP A 229 4.62 -18.73 14.61
N VAL A 230 4.22 -19.05 13.37
CA VAL A 230 4.80 -18.48 12.15
C VAL A 230 4.09 -17.16 11.81
N TRP A 231 4.29 -16.15 12.67
CA TRP A 231 3.45 -14.96 12.69
C TRP A 231 3.48 -14.11 11.42
N HIS A 232 4.61 -14.08 10.70
CA HIS A 232 4.70 -13.36 9.44
C HIS A 232 3.80 -13.98 8.36
N TYR A 233 3.69 -15.32 8.26
CA TYR A 233 2.75 -15.96 7.34
C TYR A 233 1.28 -15.84 7.81
N ALA A 234 1.04 -15.83 9.12
CA ALA A 234 -0.30 -15.53 9.64
C ALA A 234 -0.74 -14.11 9.25
N LEU A 235 0.13 -13.11 9.44
CA LEU A 235 -0.12 -11.73 9.06
C LEU A 235 -0.31 -11.57 7.54
N TRP A 236 0.60 -12.15 6.76
CA TRP A 236 0.54 -12.15 5.29
C TRP A 236 -0.77 -12.75 4.78
N SER A 237 -1.19 -13.88 5.33
CA SER A 237 -2.47 -14.50 4.96
C SER A 237 -3.64 -13.55 5.23
N ILE A 238 -3.72 -12.91 6.41
CA ILE A 238 -4.84 -12.01 6.73
C ILE A 238 -4.85 -10.79 5.79
N ILE A 239 -3.68 -10.26 5.44
CA ILE A 239 -3.52 -9.19 4.44
C ILE A 239 -4.12 -9.61 3.10
N GLN A 240 -3.75 -10.80 2.59
CA GLN A 240 -4.27 -11.32 1.34
C GLN A 240 -5.78 -11.61 1.39
N GLN A 241 -6.29 -12.15 2.51
CA GLN A 241 -7.73 -12.31 2.72
C GLN A 241 -8.45 -10.96 2.59
N SER A 242 -7.90 -9.89 3.18
CA SER A 242 -8.44 -8.53 3.04
C SER A 242 -8.44 -8.05 1.60
N GLU A 243 -7.36 -8.25 0.83
CA GLU A 243 -7.29 -7.83 -0.57
C GLU A 243 -8.33 -8.55 -1.44
N ILE A 244 -8.50 -9.86 -1.23
CA ILE A 244 -9.52 -10.66 -1.92
C ILE A 244 -10.93 -10.15 -1.59
N LEU A 245 -11.22 -9.91 -0.31
CA LEU A 245 -12.52 -9.38 0.15
C LEU A 245 -12.76 -7.98 -0.43
N PHE A 246 -11.74 -7.14 -0.48
CA PHE A 246 -11.80 -5.82 -1.09
C PHE A 246 -12.10 -5.93 -2.59
N ALA A 247 -11.43 -6.81 -3.33
CA ALA A 247 -11.68 -7.04 -4.76
C ALA A 247 -13.11 -7.55 -5.03
N GLN A 248 -13.62 -8.44 -4.18
CA GLN A 248 -15.01 -8.94 -4.22
C GLN A 248 -16.08 -7.90 -3.81
N GLY A 249 -15.66 -6.71 -3.38
CA GLY A 249 -16.54 -5.62 -2.98
C GLY A 249 -17.09 -5.77 -1.55
N PHE A 250 -16.50 -6.60 -0.70
CA PHE A 250 -16.87 -6.79 0.70
C PHE A 250 -15.98 -5.94 1.62
N LEU A 251 -16.04 -4.61 1.47
CA LEU A 251 -15.12 -3.70 2.17
C LEU A 251 -15.24 -3.75 3.69
N GLN A 252 -16.43 -3.97 4.23
CA GLN A 252 -16.62 -4.12 5.68
C GLN A 252 -15.93 -5.39 6.22
N ALA A 253 -16.04 -6.51 5.50
CA ALA A 253 -15.34 -7.74 5.88
C ALA A 253 -13.81 -7.60 5.72
N ALA A 254 -13.35 -6.87 4.70
CA ALA A 254 -11.94 -6.53 4.54
C ALA A 254 -11.42 -5.70 5.73
N TRP A 255 -12.19 -4.71 6.19
CA TRP A 255 -11.87 -3.92 7.39
C TRP A 255 -11.73 -4.80 8.63
N GLU A 256 -12.69 -5.71 8.86
CA GLU A 256 -12.67 -6.63 10.01
C GLU A 256 -11.47 -7.59 9.97
N SER A 257 -11.09 -8.08 8.79
CA SER A 257 -9.85 -8.85 8.62
C SER A 257 -8.62 -8.00 8.94
N GLN A 258 -8.56 -6.75 8.49
CA GLN A 258 -7.47 -5.84 8.82
C GLN A 258 -7.39 -5.53 10.33
N GLU A 259 -8.53 -5.42 11.03
CA GLU A 259 -8.52 -5.26 12.50
C GLU A 259 -7.87 -6.45 13.20
N LYS A 260 -8.15 -7.69 12.75
CA LYS A 260 -7.48 -8.90 13.26
C LYS A 260 -5.98 -8.87 13.00
N ALA A 261 -5.55 -8.37 11.85
CA ALA A 261 -4.13 -8.20 11.52
C ALA A 261 -3.46 -7.17 12.45
N PHE A 262 -4.09 -6.01 12.70
CA PHE A 262 -3.57 -5.02 13.64
C PHE A 262 -3.51 -5.55 15.08
N GLN A 263 -4.49 -6.36 15.48
CA GLN A 263 -4.46 -7.04 16.77
C GLN A 263 -3.26 -8.01 16.86
N LEU A 264 -3.05 -8.84 15.84
CA LEU A 264 -1.91 -9.75 15.77
C LEU A 264 -0.57 -9.01 15.84
N VAL A 265 -0.44 -7.88 15.12
CA VAL A 265 0.77 -7.04 15.15
C VAL A 265 1.09 -6.58 16.56
N ARG A 266 0.09 -6.10 17.32
CA ARG A 266 0.27 -5.64 18.71
C ARG A 266 0.58 -6.78 19.67
N GLU A 267 -0.10 -7.92 19.53
CA GLU A 267 0.08 -9.08 20.42
C GLU A 267 1.45 -9.73 20.27
N GLN A 268 2.02 -9.69 19.06
CA GLN A 268 3.29 -10.36 18.74
C GLN A 268 4.44 -9.37 18.47
N HIS A 269 4.24 -8.08 18.79
CA HIS A 269 5.24 -7.02 18.65
C HIS A 269 5.87 -6.91 17.24
N LEU A 270 5.02 -6.95 16.21
CA LEU A 270 5.43 -6.99 14.80
C LEU A 270 5.49 -5.59 14.15
N GLU A 271 5.41 -4.51 14.93
CA GLU A 271 5.24 -3.14 14.41
C GLU A 271 6.40 -2.67 13.53
N GLN A 272 7.60 -3.20 13.77
CA GLN A 272 8.83 -2.85 13.04
C GLN A 272 9.05 -3.68 11.78
N LEU A 273 8.23 -4.72 11.54
CA LEU A 273 8.37 -5.54 10.34
C LEU A 273 7.86 -4.77 9.10
N PRO A 274 8.54 -4.85 7.95
CA PRO A 274 8.08 -4.22 6.70
C PRO A 274 6.65 -4.57 6.31
N MET A 275 6.19 -5.78 6.67
CA MET A 275 4.82 -6.22 6.40
C MET A 275 3.74 -5.37 7.09
N HIS A 276 4.09 -4.67 8.18
CA HIS A 276 3.20 -3.71 8.81
C HIS A 276 2.88 -2.52 7.90
N GLU A 277 3.82 -2.10 7.02
CA GLU A 277 3.52 -1.11 5.97
C GLU A 277 2.40 -1.62 5.06
N PHE A 278 2.46 -2.89 4.65
CA PHE A 278 1.48 -3.43 3.71
C PHE A 278 0.07 -3.34 4.33
N LEU A 279 -0.07 -3.73 5.60
CA LEU A 279 -1.32 -3.62 6.35
C LEU A 279 -1.82 -2.17 6.42
N LEU A 280 -0.94 -1.22 6.76
CA LEU A 280 -1.26 0.22 6.81
C LEU A 280 -1.67 0.76 5.43
N ARG A 281 -1.02 0.30 4.36
CA ARG A 281 -1.31 0.68 2.98
C ARG A 281 -2.69 0.21 2.54
N ILE A 282 -3.06 -1.06 2.75
CA ILE A 282 -4.40 -1.55 2.39
C ILE A 282 -5.50 -0.96 3.29
N ARG A 283 -5.16 -0.61 4.54
CA ARG A 283 -6.05 0.15 5.43
C ARG A 283 -6.29 1.56 4.88
N SER A 284 -5.23 2.25 4.44
CA SER A 284 -5.33 3.55 3.79
C SER A 284 -6.20 3.49 2.52
N GLN A 285 -6.00 2.47 1.66
CA GLN A 285 -6.81 2.30 0.45
C GLN A 285 -8.30 2.16 0.75
N LEU A 286 -8.64 1.39 1.79
CA LEU A 286 -10.02 1.17 2.23
C LEU A 286 -10.62 2.45 2.82
N LEU A 287 -9.91 3.13 3.72
CA LEU A 287 -10.33 4.42 4.29
C LEU A 287 -10.54 5.47 3.19
N TRP A 288 -9.64 5.50 2.21
CA TRP A 288 -9.79 6.36 1.04
C TRP A 288 -11.05 6.01 0.27
N ALA A 289 -11.36 4.73 0.02
CA ALA A 289 -12.59 4.36 -0.67
C ALA A 289 -13.86 4.87 0.04
N TRP A 290 -13.84 4.95 1.37
CA TRP A 290 -14.91 5.45 2.24
C TRP A 290 -14.92 6.97 2.47
N ALA A 291 -14.04 7.72 1.81
CA ALA A 291 -13.86 9.16 2.00
C ALA A 291 -13.42 9.59 3.41
N ARG A 292 -12.71 8.71 4.13
CA ARG A 292 -12.04 9.02 5.41
C ARG A 292 -10.60 9.45 5.14
N LEU A 293 -10.44 10.62 4.53
CA LEU A 293 -9.18 11.06 3.92
C LEU A 293 -8.06 11.31 4.92
N ASP A 294 -8.34 11.92 6.07
CA ASP A 294 -7.32 12.21 7.08
C ASP A 294 -6.76 10.93 7.70
N GLU A 295 -7.62 9.95 7.95
CA GLU A 295 -7.21 8.64 8.46
C GLU A 295 -6.45 7.81 7.41
N ALA A 296 -6.87 7.89 6.13
CA ALA A 296 -6.14 7.25 5.04
C ALA A 296 -4.72 7.82 4.93
N GLU A 297 -4.60 9.15 4.94
CA GLU A 297 -3.31 9.82 4.89
C GLU A 297 -2.44 9.49 6.11
N ALA A 298 -3.02 9.46 7.30
CA ALA A 298 -2.30 9.06 8.52
C ALA A 298 -1.75 7.63 8.41
N CYS A 299 -2.53 6.68 7.90
CA CYS A 299 -2.08 5.30 7.68
C CYS A 299 -0.94 5.24 6.65
N ALA A 300 -1.05 5.97 5.53
CA ALA A 300 0.01 6.02 4.52
C ALA A 300 1.31 6.64 5.07
N ARG A 301 1.21 7.68 5.92
CA ARG A 301 2.37 8.28 6.62
C ARG A 301 3.03 7.29 7.57
N GLN A 302 2.25 6.62 8.41
CA GLN A 302 2.77 5.57 9.31
C GLN A 302 3.45 4.44 8.52
N GLY A 303 2.91 4.05 7.37
CA GLY A 303 3.55 3.06 6.49
C GLY A 303 4.92 3.52 5.98
N MET A 304 5.07 4.80 5.64
CA MET A 304 6.38 5.37 5.28
C MET A 304 7.35 5.42 6.48
N ASP A 305 6.86 5.66 7.70
CA ASP A 305 7.67 5.68 8.91
C ASP A 305 8.21 4.28 9.25
N VAL A 306 7.40 3.23 9.08
CA VAL A 306 7.85 1.82 9.19
C VAL A 306 9.00 1.54 8.23
N LEU A 307 8.98 2.13 7.03
CA LEU A 307 10.02 1.96 6.01
C LEU A 307 11.12 3.04 6.06
N SER A 308 11.23 3.83 7.13
CA SER A 308 12.16 4.96 7.20
C SER A 308 13.64 4.57 7.16
N THR A 309 13.98 3.36 7.62
CA THR A 309 15.35 2.81 7.59
C THR A 309 15.68 2.08 6.28
N TYR A 310 14.71 1.91 5.38
CA TYR A 310 14.87 1.23 4.10
C TYR A 310 15.18 2.22 2.97
N GLN A 311 15.51 1.68 1.80
CA GLN A 311 15.70 2.50 0.60
C GLN A 311 14.41 3.29 0.26
N PRO A 312 14.50 4.58 -0.15
CA PRO A 312 13.34 5.41 -0.44
C PRO A 312 12.35 4.81 -1.46
N GLN A 313 12.84 3.96 -2.37
CA GLN A 313 12.06 3.24 -3.37
C GLN A 313 10.94 2.38 -2.75
N GLN A 314 11.14 1.85 -1.54
CA GLN A 314 10.15 1.03 -0.85
C GLN A 314 8.89 1.83 -0.45
N GLN A 315 8.99 3.17 -0.37
CA GLN A 315 7.88 4.05 0.00
C GLN A 315 6.96 4.41 -1.18
N LEU A 316 7.24 3.90 -2.40
CA LEU A 316 6.54 4.28 -3.62
C LEU A 316 5.00 4.15 -3.51
N GLN A 317 4.51 3.04 -2.97
CA GLN A 317 3.07 2.79 -2.91
C GLN A 317 2.36 3.65 -1.86
N CYS A 318 2.95 3.86 -0.68
CA CYS A 318 2.41 4.80 0.31
C CYS A 318 2.42 6.23 -0.23
N LEU A 319 3.46 6.63 -0.96
CA LEU A 319 3.50 7.94 -1.62
C LEU A 319 2.40 8.07 -2.69
N ALA A 320 2.11 7.01 -3.45
CA ALA A 320 0.97 7.01 -4.37
C ALA A 320 -0.36 7.24 -3.64
N LEU A 321 -0.55 6.67 -2.44
CA LEU A 321 -1.74 6.94 -1.61
C LEU A 321 -1.81 8.38 -1.11
N MET A 322 -0.67 9.00 -0.77
CA MET A 322 -0.60 10.44 -0.42
C MET A 322 -1.08 11.32 -1.58
N VAL A 323 -0.62 11.02 -2.81
CA VAL A 323 -1.13 11.68 -4.02
C VAL A 323 -2.63 11.43 -4.16
N GLN A 324 -3.08 10.19 -3.98
CA GLN A 324 -4.50 9.82 -4.11
C GLN A 324 -5.40 10.56 -3.12
N CYS A 325 -4.94 10.78 -1.89
CA CYS A 325 -5.64 11.60 -0.90
C CYS A 325 -5.70 13.07 -1.34
N SER A 326 -4.59 13.63 -1.81
CA SER A 326 -4.52 15.02 -2.31
C SER A 326 -5.46 15.24 -3.50
N LEU A 327 -5.49 14.30 -4.45
CA LEU A 327 -6.39 14.33 -5.61
C LEU A 327 -7.87 14.29 -5.20
N ALA A 328 -8.22 13.44 -4.23
CA ALA A 328 -9.59 13.37 -3.72
C ALA A 328 -10.01 14.66 -2.98
N ARG A 329 -9.06 15.36 -2.34
CA ARG A 329 -9.28 16.69 -1.76
C ARG A 329 -9.36 17.83 -2.79
N GLY A 330 -9.04 17.57 -4.06
CA GLY A 330 -8.91 18.62 -5.07
C GLY A 330 -7.66 19.50 -4.90
N ASP A 331 -6.76 19.13 -3.98
CA ASP A 331 -5.51 19.84 -3.68
C ASP A 331 -4.43 19.42 -4.68
N LEU A 332 -4.46 20.05 -5.85
CA LEU A 332 -3.54 19.70 -6.94
C LEU A 332 -2.10 20.17 -6.66
N ASP A 333 -1.89 21.16 -5.80
CA ASP A 333 -0.56 21.67 -5.47
C ASP A 333 0.20 20.64 -4.63
N ASN A 334 -0.43 20.14 -3.56
CA ASN A 334 0.15 19.03 -2.79
C ASN A 334 0.23 17.74 -3.61
N ALA A 335 -0.76 17.45 -4.47
CA ALA A 335 -0.69 16.31 -5.37
C ALA A 335 0.54 16.40 -6.29
N ARG A 336 0.82 17.58 -6.87
CA ARG A 336 1.99 17.79 -7.75
C ARG A 336 3.30 17.66 -6.99
N SER A 337 3.38 18.18 -5.77
CA SER A 337 4.55 18.02 -4.90
C SER A 337 4.87 16.55 -4.63
N HIS A 338 3.88 15.77 -4.21
CA HIS A 338 4.03 14.33 -3.99
C HIS A 338 4.33 13.57 -5.30
N LEU A 339 3.71 13.96 -6.41
CA LEU A 339 3.97 13.38 -7.73
C LEU A 339 5.41 13.59 -8.20
N ASN A 340 6.01 14.76 -7.96
CA ASN A 340 7.42 15.00 -8.29
C ASN A 340 8.34 13.97 -7.61
N ARG A 341 8.08 13.67 -6.33
CA ARG A 341 8.82 12.65 -5.58
C ARG A 341 8.52 11.25 -6.11
N LEU A 342 7.26 10.95 -6.43
CA LEU A 342 6.85 9.65 -6.97
C LEU A 342 7.50 9.37 -8.34
N GLU A 343 7.55 10.35 -9.23
CA GLU A 343 8.18 10.23 -10.54
C GLU A 343 9.71 10.10 -10.42
N ASN A 344 10.33 10.77 -9.45
CA ASN A 344 11.74 10.57 -9.14
C ASN A 344 12.03 9.14 -8.66
N LEU A 345 11.18 8.57 -7.79
CA LEU A 345 11.33 7.18 -7.36
C LEU A 345 11.14 6.20 -8.52
N LEU A 346 10.11 6.39 -9.36
CA LEU A 346 9.87 5.58 -10.55
C LEU A 346 11.06 5.57 -11.52
N GLY A 347 11.69 6.72 -11.74
CA GLY A 347 12.84 6.84 -12.63
C GLY A 347 14.14 6.23 -12.11
N ASN A 348 14.22 5.92 -10.80
CA ASN A 348 15.44 5.45 -10.13
C ASN A 348 15.28 4.07 -9.46
N GLY A 349 14.31 3.26 -9.91
CA GLY A 349 14.08 1.92 -9.35
C GLY A 349 13.54 0.95 -10.39
N HIS A 350 13.75 -0.34 -10.13
CA HIS A 350 13.09 -1.43 -10.85
C HIS A 350 11.98 -1.96 -9.96
N TYR A 351 10.74 -1.91 -10.44
CA TYR A 351 9.55 -2.25 -9.66
C TYR A 351 8.76 -3.35 -10.36
N HIS A 352 8.01 -4.11 -9.56
CA HIS A 352 7.01 -5.02 -10.11
C HIS A 352 5.92 -4.24 -10.86
N SER A 353 5.30 -4.87 -11.85
CA SER A 353 4.40 -4.20 -12.81
C SER A 353 3.17 -3.56 -12.14
N ASP A 354 2.63 -4.19 -11.11
CA ASP A 354 1.52 -3.70 -10.29
C ASP A 354 1.86 -2.42 -9.50
N TRP A 355 3.08 -2.30 -8.97
CA TRP A 355 3.56 -1.08 -8.29
C TRP A 355 3.61 0.08 -9.28
N VAL A 356 4.13 -0.17 -10.49
CA VAL A 356 4.16 0.83 -11.56
C VAL A 356 2.74 1.23 -11.96
N SER A 357 1.84 0.26 -12.17
CA SER A 357 0.43 0.55 -12.50
C SER A 357 -0.29 1.32 -11.38
N ASN A 358 0.00 1.08 -10.10
CA ASN A 358 -0.58 1.83 -8.99
C ASN A 358 -0.05 3.27 -8.92
N ALA A 359 1.23 3.47 -9.22
CA ALA A 359 1.84 4.79 -9.30
C ALA A 359 1.32 5.57 -10.52
N ASP A 360 1.16 4.91 -11.67
CA ASP A 360 0.61 5.50 -12.88
C ASP A 360 -0.87 5.88 -12.74
N LYS A 361 -1.65 5.12 -11.95
CA LYS A 361 -3.05 5.43 -11.65
C LYS A 361 -3.22 6.87 -11.16
N VAL A 362 -2.40 7.30 -10.21
CA VAL A 362 -2.51 8.66 -9.66
C VAL A 362 -1.94 9.72 -10.60
N ARG A 363 -0.95 9.38 -11.44
CA ARG A 363 -0.44 10.27 -12.50
C ARG A 363 -1.51 10.54 -13.55
N VAL A 364 -2.18 9.51 -14.04
CA VAL A 364 -3.23 9.62 -15.06
C VAL A 364 -4.45 10.36 -14.53
N ILE A 365 -4.85 10.14 -13.26
CA ILE A 365 -5.93 10.93 -12.63
C ILE A 365 -5.52 12.41 -12.52
N TYR A 366 -4.28 12.70 -12.12
CA TYR A 366 -3.78 14.08 -12.06
C TYR A 366 -3.84 14.75 -13.44
N TRP A 367 -3.33 14.09 -14.50
CA TRP A 367 -3.39 14.62 -15.86
C TRP A 367 -4.82 14.84 -16.34
N GLN A 368 -5.76 13.97 -15.97
CA GLN A 368 -7.18 14.18 -16.26
C GLN A 368 -7.70 15.45 -15.57
N MET A 369 -7.38 15.64 -14.28
CA MET A 369 -7.82 16.80 -13.51
C MET A 369 -7.20 18.12 -13.98
N THR A 370 -5.98 18.09 -14.56
CA THR A 370 -5.30 19.27 -15.09
C THR A 370 -5.47 19.47 -16.60
N GLY A 371 -6.09 18.51 -17.30
CA GLY A 371 -6.20 18.53 -18.76
C GLY A 371 -4.88 18.31 -19.50
N ASP A 372 -3.88 17.68 -18.88
CA ASP A 372 -2.55 17.46 -19.46
C ASP A 372 -2.55 16.29 -20.47
N LYS A 373 -3.03 16.58 -21.67
CA LYS A 373 -3.06 15.63 -22.79
C LYS A 373 -1.66 15.22 -23.26
N THR A 374 -0.67 16.10 -23.12
CA THR A 374 0.69 15.85 -23.61
C THR A 374 1.36 14.74 -22.79
N ALA A 375 1.32 14.84 -21.46
CA ALA A 375 1.87 13.81 -20.59
C ALA A 375 1.16 12.46 -20.76
N ALA A 376 -0.18 12.47 -20.84
CA ALA A 376 -0.98 11.27 -21.06
C ALA A 376 -0.65 10.57 -22.40
N ALA A 377 -0.52 11.33 -23.49
CA ALA A 377 -0.16 10.77 -24.80
C ALA A 377 1.26 10.19 -24.80
N ASN A 378 2.22 10.85 -24.15
CA ASN A 378 3.60 10.37 -24.04
C ASN A 378 3.67 9.06 -23.27
N TRP A 379 2.98 8.99 -22.12
CA TRP A 379 2.91 7.79 -21.30
C TRP A 379 2.22 6.63 -22.02
N LEU A 380 1.07 6.87 -22.66
CA LEU A 380 0.29 5.84 -23.35
C LEU A 380 1.07 5.12 -24.46
N ARG A 381 2.00 5.83 -25.12
CA ARG A 381 2.89 5.22 -26.14
C ARG A 381 3.91 4.26 -25.56
N GLN A 382 4.37 4.49 -24.33
CA GLN A 382 5.47 3.74 -23.71
C GLN A 382 4.97 2.66 -22.74
N THR A 383 3.79 2.85 -22.15
CA THR A 383 3.29 1.98 -21.11
C THR A 383 3.03 0.56 -21.63
N PRO A 384 3.35 -0.49 -20.83
CA PRO A 384 3.02 -1.86 -21.17
C PRO A 384 1.51 -2.06 -21.29
N LYS A 385 1.12 -2.90 -22.24
CA LYS A 385 -0.27 -3.27 -22.53
C LYS A 385 -0.37 -4.78 -22.34
N PRO A 386 -0.77 -5.26 -21.15
CA PRO A 386 -0.80 -6.69 -20.87
C PRO A 386 -1.87 -7.37 -21.72
N GLU A 387 -1.61 -8.59 -22.20
CA GLU A 387 -2.52 -9.30 -23.12
C GLU A 387 -3.89 -9.60 -22.48
N PHE A 388 -3.92 -9.87 -21.16
CA PHE A 388 -5.13 -10.23 -20.43
C PHE A 388 -5.32 -9.40 -19.17
N ALA A 389 -6.55 -9.31 -18.69
CA ALA A 389 -6.93 -8.61 -17.45
C ALA A 389 -7.43 -9.57 -16.36
N ASN A 390 -6.75 -10.70 -16.16
CA ASN A 390 -7.25 -11.83 -15.35
C ASN A 390 -7.27 -11.62 -13.82
N ASN A 391 -6.86 -10.45 -13.34
CA ASN A 391 -6.92 -10.08 -11.93
C ASN A 391 -7.04 -8.56 -11.76
N HIS A 392 -7.24 -8.15 -10.51
CA HIS A 392 -7.45 -6.75 -10.16
C HIS A 392 -6.24 -5.85 -10.46
N PHE A 393 -5.02 -6.38 -10.46
CA PHE A 393 -3.80 -5.64 -10.81
C PHE A 393 -3.76 -5.28 -12.30
N LEU A 394 -3.99 -6.26 -13.17
CA LEU A 394 -4.01 -6.08 -14.63
C LEU A 394 -5.22 -5.24 -15.07
N GLN A 395 -6.36 -5.40 -14.40
CA GLN A 395 -7.53 -4.50 -14.52
C GLN A 395 -7.14 -3.04 -14.24
N SER A 396 -6.28 -2.78 -13.24
CA SER A 396 -5.81 -1.43 -12.94
C SER A 396 -5.01 -0.82 -14.08
N GLN A 397 -4.12 -1.58 -14.71
CA GLN A 397 -3.32 -1.10 -15.83
C GLN A 397 -4.18 -0.72 -17.03
N TRP A 398 -5.13 -1.57 -17.39
CA TRP A 398 -6.05 -1.29 -18.49
C TRP A 398 -7.00 -0.13 -18.20
N ARG A 399 -7.41 0.07 -16.94
CA ARG A 399 -8.12 1.30 -16.55
C ARG A 399 -7.26 2.56 -16.70
N ASN A 400 -5.97 2.51 -16.39
CA ASN A 400 -5.07 3.64 -16.60
C ASN A 400 -4.99 3.99 -18.10
N ILE A 401 -4.89 2.97 -18.95
CA ILE A 401 -4.92 3.09 -20.41
C ILE A 401 -6.24 3.73 -20.88
N ALA A 402 -7.38 3.18 -20.47
CA ALA A 402 -8.70 3.68 -20.84
C ALA A 402 -8.91 5.14 -20.38
N ARG A 403 -8.47 5.48 -19.16
CA ARG A 403 -8.55 6.85 -18.65
C ARG A 403 -7.71 7.83 -19.48
N ALA A 404 -6.50 7.43 -19.88
CA ALA A 404 -5.66 8.24 -20.77
C ALA A 404 -6.30 8.39 -22.17
N GLN A 405 -6.86 7.33 -22.74
CA GLN A 405 -7.58 7.37 -24.01
C GLN A 405 -8.80 8.31 -23.96
N ILE A 406 -9.61 8.24 -22.90
CA ILE A 406 -10.74 9.17 -22.68
C ILE A 406 -10.26 10.62 -22.66
N LEU A 407 -9.17 10.91 -21.92
CA LEU A 407 -8.59 12.27 -21.87
C LEU A 407 -8.13 12.78 -23.25
N LEU A 408 -7.63 11.87 -24.10
CA LEU A 408 -7.18 12.20 -25.45
C LEU A 408 -8.35 12.32 -26.46
N GLY A 409 -9.53 11.82 -26.11
CA GLY A 409 -10.70 11.77 -26.99
C GLY A 409 -10.81 10.47 -27.81
N ASP A 410 -9.98 9.48 -27.51
CA ASP A 410 -9.96 8.17 -28.18
C ASP A 410 -11.04 7.24 -27.56
N PHE A 411 -12.31 7.62 -27.73
CA PHE A 411 -13.44 6.99 -27.02
C PHE A 411 -13.70 5.54 -27.44
N GLU A 412 -13.59 5.20 -28.73
CA GLU A 412 -13.88 3.85 -29.22
C GLU A 412 -12.89 2.80 -28.67
N PRO A 413 -11.55 2.99 -28.73
CA PRO A 413 -10.61 2.12 -28.03
C PRO A 413 -10.86 2.02 -26.53
N ALA A 414 -11.19 3.12 -25.86
CA ALA A 414 -11.45 3.12 -24.43
C ALA A 414 -12.70 2.32 -24.05
N GLU A 415 -13.77 2.41 -24.86
CA GLU A 415 -15.00 1.66 -24.65
C GLU A 415 -14.76 0.16 -24.82
N MET A 416 -14.04 -0.25 -25.87
CA MET A 416 -13.66 -1.65 -26.08
C MET A 416 -12.90 -2.23 -24.88
N VAL A 417 -11.89 -1.49 -24.38
CA VAL A 417 -11.12 -1.90 -23.19
C VAL A 417 -12.05 -2.04 -21.98
N LEU A 418 -12.88 -1.05 -21.70
CA LEU A 418 -13.73 -1.05 -20.49
C LEU A 418 -14.81 -2.14 -20.52
N GLU A 419 -15.35 -2.46 -21.69
CA GLU A 419 -16.32 -3.57 -21.82
C GLU A 419 -15.65 -4.92 -21.59
N GLU A 420 -14.46 -5.16 -22.14
CA GLU A 420 -13.67 -6.37 -21.86
C GLU A 420 -13.34 -6.49 -20.36
N LEU A 421 -12.94 -5.38 -19.74
CA LEU A 421 -12.71 -5.33 -18.29
C LEU A 421 -13.97 -5.64 -17.49
N ASN A 422 -15.14 -5.20 -17.93
CA ASN A 422 -16.41 -5.50 -17.27
C ASN A 422 -16.82 -6.96 -17.42
N GLU A 423 -16.63 -7.56 -18.59
CA GLU A 423 -16.86 -8.99 -18.82
C GLU A 423 -16.00 -9.83 -17.87
N ASN A 424 -14.71 -9.49 -17.79
CA ASN A 424 -13.79 -10.14 -16.86
C ASN A 424 -14.18 -9.90 -15.39
N ALA A 425 -14.51 -8.67 -15.01
CA ALA A 425 -14.87 -8.36 -13.63
C ALA A 425 -16.16 -9.07 -13.19
N ARG A 426 -17.12 -9.26 -14.10
CA ARG A 426 -18.34 -10.04 -13.85
C ARG A 426 -18.03 -11.53 -13.72
N SER A 427 -17.21 -12.09 -14.61
CA SER A 427 -16.87 -13.53 -14.60
C SER A 427 -16.08 -13.93 -13.34
N LEU A 428 -15.13 -13.09 -12.92
CA LEU A 428 -14.28 -13.30 -11.73
C LEU A 428 -14.88 -12.74 -10.43
N ARG A 429 -16.05 -12.11 -10.51
CA ARG A 429 -16.75 -11.46 -9.39
C ARG A 429 -15.93 -10.34 -8.70
N LEU A 430 -15.14 -9.60 -9.49
CA LEU A 430 -14.36 -8.43 -9.06
C LEU A 430 -15.26 -7.19 -8.97
N MET A 431 -16.15 -7.15 -7.98
CA MET A 431 -17.15 -6.08 -7.85
C MET A 431 -16.55 -4.69 -7.65
N SER A 432 -15.40 -4.61 -6.99
CA SER A 432 -14.67 -3.34 -6.84
C SER A 432 -14.13 -2.84 -8.18
N ASP A 433 -13.65 -3.72 -9.05
CA ASP A 433 -13.19 -3.36 -10.39
C ASP A 433 -14.36 -2.98 -11.29
N LEU A 434 -15.44 -3.76 -11.28
CA LEU A 434 -16.67 -3.44 -12.01
C LEU A 434 -17.18 -2.02 -11.68
N ASN A 435 -17.17 -1.63 -10.39
CA ASN A 435 -17.59 -0.28 -9.99
C ASN A 435 -16.68 0.80 -10.58
N ARG A 436 -15.35 0.61 -10.54
CA ARG A 436 -14.38 1.55 -11.15
C ARG A 436 -14.54 1.65 -12.66
N ASN A 437 -14.75 0.53 -13.32
CA ASN A 437 -14.91 0.45 -14.76
C ASN A 437 -16.20 1.17 -15.21
N LEU A 438 -17.31 1.00 -14.48
CA LEU A 438 -18.57 1.70 -14.74
C LEU A 438 -18.44 3.22 -14.59
N LEU A 439 -17.61 3.70 -13.65
CA LEU A 439 -17.33 5.13 -13.51
C LEU A 439 -16.55 5.69 -14.70
N LEU A 440 -15.59 4.92 -15.23
CA LEU A 440 -14.89 5.31 -16.45
C LEU A 440 -15.77 5.26 -17.70
N LEU A 441 -16.65 4.26 -17.83
CA LEU A 441 -17.67 4.23 -18.90
C LEU A 441 -18.62 5.41 -18.80
N ASN A 442 -19.07 5.75 -17.58
CA ASN A 442 -19.88 6.94 -17.35
C ASN A 442 -19.15 8.20 -17.86
N GLN A 443 -17.88 8.38 -17.50
CA GLN A 443 -17.09 9.53 -17.94
C GLN A 443 -16.92 9.56 -19.47
N LEU A 444 -16.65 8.41 -20.09
CA LEU A 444 -16.56 8.26 -21.55
C LEU A 444 -17.85 8.67 -22.25
N TYR A 445 -18.99 8.13 -21.80
CA TYR A 445 -20.30 8.44 -22.37
C TYR A 445 -20.70 9.89 -22.15
N TRP A 446 -20.37 10.44 -20.98
CA TRP A 446 -20.65 11.83 -20.67
C TRP A 446 -19.90 12.79 -21.62
N GLN A 447 -18.61 12.52 -21.86
CA GLN A 447 -17.75 13.32 -22.74
C GLN A 447 -18.07 13.15 -24.23
N SER A 448 -18.48 11.95 -24.65
CA SER A 448 -18.91 11.68 -26.03
C SER A 448 -20.35 12.13 -26.34
N GLY A 449 -21.07 12.68 -25.37
CA GLY A 449 -22.44 13.19 -25.53
C GLY A 449 -23.55 12.13 -25.44
N ARG A 450 -23.20 10.88 -25.13
CA ARG A 450 -24.10 9.73 -24.98
C ARG A 450 -24.78 9.73 -23.60
N LYS A 451 -25.69 10.69 -23.39
CA LYS A 451 -26.30 10.98 -22.07
C LYS A 451 -27.08 9.81 -21.47
N SER A 452 -27.78 9.02 -22.30
CA SER A 452 -28.59 7.88 -21.84
C SER A 452 -27.69 6.78 -21.27
N GLU A 453 -26.62 6.44 -21.99
CA GLU A 453 -25.65 5.43 -21.58
C GLU A 453 -24.84 5.88 -20.37
N ALA A 454 -24.47 7.17 -20.31
CA ALA A 454 -23.83 7.76 -19.13
C ALA A 454 -24.72 7.59 -17.90
N GLN A 455 -26.00 7.95 -18.00
CA GLN A 455 -26.96 7.80 -16.90
C GLN A 455 -27.10 6.34 -16.47
N LYS A 456 -27.21 5.40 -17.42
CA LYS A 456 -27.32 3.96 -17.11
C LYS A 456 -26.09 3.45 -16.35
N ALA A 457 -24.89 3.78 -16.83
CA ALA A 457 -23.64 3.38 -16.17
C ALA A 457 -23.53 3.96 -14.75
N LEU A 458 -23.95 5.22 -14.55
CA LEU A 458 -23.95 5.87 -13.24
C LEU A 458 -24.93 5.21 -12.25
N LEU A 459 -26.13 4.85 -12.71
CA LEU A 459 -27.11 4.14 -11.89
C LEU A 459 -26.60 2.77 -11.45
N GLU A 460 -25.98 2.01 -12.36
CA GLU A 460 -25.34 0.72 -12.04
C GLU A 460 -24.20 0.90 -11.05
N ALA A 461 -23.34 1.91 -11.23
CA ALA A 461 -22.25 2.23 -10.29
C ALA A 461 -22.76 2.61 -8.88
N LEU A 462 -23.81 3.43 -8.78
CA LEU A 462 -24.45 3.80 -7.51
C LEU A 462 -25.04 2.58 -6.80
N THR A 463 -25.71 1.70 -7.55
CA THR A 463 -26.27 0.45 -7.03
C THR A 463 -25.16 -0.43 -6.49
N LEU A 464 -24.07 -0.60 -7.25
CA LEU A 464 -22.92 -1.41 -6.84
C LEU A 464 -22.19 -0.79 -5.65
N ALA A 465 -22.20 0.53 -5.51
CA ALA A 465 -21.64 1.24 -4.37
C ALA A 465 -22.38 0.96 -3.06
N ASN A 466 -23.61 0.44 -3.09
CA ASN A 466 -24.27 -0.07 -1.88
C ASN A 466 -23.57 -1.30 -1.31
N ARG A 467 -22.94 -2.11 -2.17
CA ARG A 467 -22.11 -3.25 -1.75
C ARG A 467 -20.67 -2.82 -1.47
N THR A 468 -20.03 -2.12 -2.40
CA THR A 468 -18.61 -1.76 -2.27
C THR A 468 -18.38 -0.65 -1.25
N GLY A 469 -19.36 0.20 -0.97
CA GLY A 469 -19.19 1.35 -0.09
C GLY A 469 -18.38 2.49 -0.70
N PHE A 470 -18.10 2.47 -2.01
CA PHE A 470 -17.28 3.49 -2.66
C PHE A 470 -17.90 4.89 -2.61
N ILE A 471 -17.07 5.88 -2.29
CA ILE A 471 -17.38 7.31 -2.33
C ILE A 471 -16.32 8.03 -3.16
N ASN A 472 -15.04 7.97 -2.75
CA ASN A 472 -13.99 8.77 -3.40
C ASN A 472 -13.74 8.44 -4.88
N HIS A 473 -14.05 7.22 -5.31
CA HIS A 473 -13.99 6.85 -6.72
C HIS A 473 -14.94 7.69 -7.59
N PHE A 474 -16.06 8.17 -7.03
CA PHE A 474 -16.95 9.13 -7.69
C PHE A 474 -16.41 10.56 -7.54
N VAL A 475 -15.85 10.90 -6.37
CA VAL A 475 -15.39 12.26 -6.04
C VAL A 475 -14.29 12.75 -6.97
N ILE A 476 -13.37 11.86 -7.37
CA ILE A 476 -12.26 12.20 -8.26
C ILE A 476 -12.69 12.54 -9.70
N GLU A 477 -13.93 12.21 -10.10
CA GLU A 477 -14.45 12.60 -11.43
C GLU A 477 -14.96 14.06 -11.44
N GLY A 478 -15.00 14.73 -10.29
CA GLY A 478 -15.17 16.18 -10.17
C GLY A 478 -16.50 16.70 -10.69
N GLU A 479 -16.44 17.83 -11.42
CA GLU A 479 -17.64 18.60 -11.82
C GLU A 479 -18.58 17.81 -12.75
N ALA A 480 -18.03 16.99 -13.65
CA ALA A 480 -18.83 16.13 -14.53
C ALA A 480 -19.71 15.16 -13.74
N MET A 481 -19.19 14.61 -12.64
CA MET A 481 -19.96 13.76 -11.73
C MET A 481 -20.97 14.58 -10.93
N ALA A 482 -20.58 15.74 -10.41
CA ALA A 482 -21.47 16.61 -9.64
C ALA A 482 -22.71 17.04 -10.45
N GLN A 483 -22.52 17.40 -11.73
CA GLN A 483 -23.61 17.76 -12.62
C GLN A 483 -24.60 16.61 -12.82
N GLN A 484 -24.08 15.40 -13.07
CA GLN A 484 -24.91 14.21 -13.26
C GLN A 484 -25.67 13.82 -11.99
N LEU A 485 -25.02 13.88 -10.83
CA LEU A 485 -25.67 13.60 -9.54
C LEU A 485 -26.75 14.63 -9.22
N ARG A 486 -26.53 15.93 -9.48
CA ARG A 486 -27.58 16.96 -9.31
C ARG A 486 -28.80 16.67 -10.18
N GLN A 487 -28.59 16.30 -11.44
CA GLN A 487 -29.68 15.93 -12.35
C GLN A 487 -30.46 14.72 -11.81
N LEU A 488 -29.77 13.65 -11.40
CA LEU A 488 -30.42 12.46 -10.85
C LEU A 488 -31.19 12.73 -9.55
N ILE A 489 -30.62 13.52 -8.64
CA ILE A 489 -31.28 13.88 -7.37
C ILE A 489 -32.54 14.71 -7.64
N GLN A 490 -32.49 15.66 -8.59
CA GLN A 490 -33.64 16.51 -8.93
C GLN A 490 -34.80 15.71 -9.53
N LEU A 491 -34.51 14.63 -10.26
CA LEU A 491 -35.55 13.77 -10.84
C LEU A 491 -36.33 12.98 -9.77
N ASN A 492 -35.79 12.82 -8.55
CA ASN A 492 -36.41 12.07 -7.45
C ASN A 492 -36.87 10.64 -7.85
N THR A 493 -36.13 9.97 -8.74
CA THR A 493 -36.43 8.60 -9.22
C THR A 493 -35.52 7.54 -8.62
N LEU A 494 -34.48 7.94 -7.88
CA LEU A 494 -33.56 7.01 -7.23
C LEU A 494 -34.24 6.32 -6.03
N PRO A 495 -33.96 5.03 -5.78
CA PRO A 495 -34.31 4.42 -4.51
C PRO A 495 -33.57 5.11 -3.34
N GLU A 496 -34.11 4.97 -2.13
CA GLU A 496 -33.69 5.74 -0.94
C GLU A 496 -32.18 5.62 -0.63
N LEU A 497 -31.62 4.41 -0.73
CA LEU A 497 -30.20 4.17 -0.43
C LEU A 497 -29.28 4.85 -1.45
N GLU A 498 -29.57 4.71 -2.73
CA GLU A 498 -28.85 5.35 -3.83
C GLU A 498 -29.00 6.87 -3.76
N GLN A 499 -30.18 7.38 -3.40
CA GLN A 499 -30.41 8.82 -3.22
C GLN A 499 -29.55 9.39 -2.09
N HIS A 500 -29.56 8.76 -0.92
CA HIS A 500 -28.72 9.18 0.22
C HIS A 500 -27.23 9.13 -0.14
N ARG A 501 -26.80 8.09 -0.86
CA ARG A 501 -25.42 7.95 -1.33
C ARG A 501 -25.04 9.03 -2.34
N ALA A 502 -25.89 9.29 -3.33
CA ALA A 502 -25.69 10.34 -4.32
C ALA A 502 -25.57 11.72 -3.65
N GLN A 503 -26.41 12.01 -2.67
CA GLN A 503 -26.34 13.24 -1.88
C GLN A 503 -25.03 13.34 -1.09
N ARG A 504 -24.58 12.25 -0.45
CA ARG A 504 -23.30 12.21 0.25
C ARG A 504 -22.12 12.47 -0.70
N ILE A 505 -22.07 11.76 -1.83
CA ILE A 505 -21.01 11.93 -2.84
C ILE A 505 -21.00 13.37 -3.36
N LEU A 506 -22.17 13.93 -3.68
CA LEU A 506 -22.30 15.30 -4.15
C LEU A 506 -21.80 16.30 -3.10
N ARG A 507 -22.12 16.09 -1.82
CA ARG A 507 -21.61 16.91 -0.72
C ARG A 507 -20.09 16.84 -0.63
N ASP A 508 -19.51 15.65 -0.73
CA ASP A 508 -18.06 15.46 -0.64
C ASP A 508 -17.34 16.08 -1.84
N ILE A 509 -17.87 15.95 -3.07
CA ILE A 509 -17.37 16.69 -4.24
C ILE A 509 -17.43 18.19 -3.99
N ASN A 510 -18.61 18.65 -3.56
CA ASN A 510 -18.87 20.05 -3.30
C ASN A 510 -18.01 20.61 -2.17
N GLN A 511 -17.47 19.80 -1.24
CA GLN A 511 -16.60 20.21 -0.14
C GLN A 511 -15.14 20.38 -0.58
N HIS A 512 -14.65 19.45 -1.40
CA HIS A 512 -13.24 19.36 -1.74
C HIS A 512 -12.89 20.15 -3.01
N HIS A 513 -13.77 20.16 -4.01
CA HIS A 513 -13.56 20.93 -5.25
C HIS A 513 -13.95 22.42 -5.12
N ARG A 514 -14.24 22.91 -3.90
CA ARG A 514 -14.60 24.32 -3.59
C ARG A 514 -13.54 25.33 -4.02
N HIS A 515 -12.26 24.95 -3.93
CA HIS A 515 -11.15 25.89 -4.04
C HIS A 515 -10.78 26.25 -5.49
N LYS A 516 -11.36 25.60 -6.51
CA LYS A 516 -11.13 25.94 -7.92
C LYS A 516 -12.30 26.61 -8.63
N PHE A 517 -13.48 26.60 -8.02
CA PHE A 517 -14.68 27.21 -8.60
C PHE A 517 -15.31 28.29 -7.71
N ALA A 518 -14.58 28.77 -6.70
CA ALA A 518 -14.80 30.11 -6.17
C ALA A 518 -14.41 31.13 -7.26
N HIS A 519 -15.29 31.26 -8.25
CA HIS A 519 -15.21 32.17 -9.38
C HIS A 519 -15.00 33.65 -9.03
N PHE A 520 -15.00 34.00 -7.74
CA PHE A 520 -14.87 35.35 -7.22
C PHE A 520 -13.88 35.40 -6.03
N ASP A 521 -12.70 34.79 -6.17
CA ASP A 521 -11.60 35.00 -5.25
C ASP A 521 -11.04 36.44 -5.37
N GLU A 522 -10.19 36.84 -4.43
CA GLU A 522 -9.70 38.23 -4.33
C GLU A 522 -8.96 38.67 -5.61
N GLY A 523 -8.20 37.76 -6.23
CA GLY A 523 -7.48 38.01 -7.48
C GLY A 523 -8.37 38.03 -8.73
N PHE A 524 -9.49 37.30 -8.75
CA PHE A 524 -10.52 37.43 -9.79
C PHE A 524 -11.24 38.78 -9.65
N VAL A 525 -11.66 39.15 -8.44
CA VAL A 525 -12.41 40.38 -8.19
C VAL A 525 -11.58 41.60 -8.58
N GLU A 526 -10.29 41.61 -8.26
CA GLU A 526 -9.37 42.69 -8.65
C GLU A 526 -9.23 42.80 -10.18
N ARG A 527 -9.07 41.67 -10.88
CA ARG A 527 -8.99 41.66 -12.35
C ARG A 527 -10.30 42.05 -13.01
N LEU A 528 -11.43 41.61 -12.45
CA LEU A 528 -12.77 41.98 -12.91
C LEU A 528 -12.97 43.48 -12.77
N LEU A 529 -12.77 44.07 -11.59
CA LEU A 529 -12.98 45.51 -11.37
C LEU A 529 -12.14 46.39 -12.32
N ASN A 530 -10.96 45.91 -12.73
CA ASN A 530 -10.07 46.56 -13.68
C ASN A 530 -10.36 46.23 -15.17
N HIS A 531 -11.29 45.31 -15.47
CA HIS A 531 -11.62 44.93 -16.84
C HIS A 531 -12.51 45.98 -17.52
N PRO A 532 -12.21 46.41 -18.78
CA PRO A 532 -12.84 47.58 -19.41
C PRO A 532 -14.36 47.47 -19.61
N GLU A 533 -14.87 46.26 -19.84
CA GLU A 533 -16.30 46.00 -20.13
C GLU A 533 -17.17 45.71 -18.89
N VAL A 534 -16.63 45.85 -17.67
CA VAL A 534 -17.43 45.56 -16.46
C VAL A 534 -18.61 46.50 -16.32
N PRO A 535 -19.81 45.96 -15.97
CA PRO A 535 -20.99 46.77 -15.75
C PRO A 535 -20.74 47.93 -14.78
N GLU A 536 -21.16 49.13 -15.17
CA GLU A 536 -20.93 50.37 -14.41
C GLU A 536 -21.54 50.31 -13.00
N LEU A 537 -22.62 49.54 -12.83
CA LEU A 537 -23.25 49.26 -11.54
C LEU A 537 -22.30 48.59 -10.52
N ILE A 538 -21.42 47.70 -10.98
CA ILE A 538 -20.44 46.98 -10.15
C ILE A 538 -19.27 47.88 -9.77
N ARG A 539 -18.91 48.84 -10.64
CA ARG A 539 -17.88 49.85 -10.35
C ARG A 539 -18.37 50.93 -9.39
N THR A 540 -19.63 51.36 -9.52
CA THR A 540 -20.21 52.46 -8.71
C THR A 540 -20.64 51.99 -7.32
N SER A 541 -21.02 50.72 -7.17
CA SER A 541 -21.37 50.12 -5.87
C SER A 541 -20.73 48.73 -5.73
N PRO A 542 -19.43 48.65 -5.38
CA PRO A 542 -18.73 47.37 -5.30
C PRO A 542 -19.35 46.43 -4.26
N LEU A 543 -19.43 45.16 -4.63
CA LEU A 543 -19.77 44.08 -3.71
C LEU A 543 -18.63 43.90 -2.71
N THR A 544 -18.98 43.67 -1.46
CA THR A 544 -18.03 43.28 -0.41
C THR A 544 -17.51 41.86 -0.69
N GLN A 545 -16.37 41.51 -0.10
CA GLN A 545 -15.80 40.16 -0.22
C GLN A 545 -16.81 39.06 0.17
N ARG A 546 -17.63 39.30 1.20
CA ARG A 546 -18.69 38.38 1.62
C ARG A 546 -19.83 38.29 0.61
N GLU A 547 -20.21 39.40 -0.02
CA GLU A 547 -21.23 39.39 -1.07
C GLU A 547 -20.73 38.66 -2.34
N TRP A 548 -19.44 38.78 -2.69
CA TRP A 548 -18.81 37.99 -3.76
C TRP A 548 -18.81 36.50 -3.47
N GLN A 549 -18.45 36.11 -2.25
CA GLN A 549 -18.53 34.71 -1.80
C GLN A 549 -19.96 34.18 -1.87
N VAL A 550 -20.94 34.96 -1.38
CA VAL A 550 -22.36 34.60 -1.45
C VAL A 550 -22.83 34.47 -2.90
N LEU A 551 -22.43 35.37 -3.82
CA LEU A 551 -22.75 35.28 -5.24
C LEU A 551 -22.16 34.02 -5.89
N GLY A 552 -20.91 33.68 -5.57
CA GLY A 552 -20.25 32.45 -6.02
C GLY A 552 -21.00 31.20 -5.56
N LEU A 553 -21.38 31.14 -4.29
CA LEU A 553 -22.15 30.01 -3.75
C LEU A 553 -23.58 29.95 -4.34
N ILE A 554 -24.19 31.11 -4.63
CA ILE A 554 -25.47 31.16 -5.33
C ILE A 554 -25.35 30.56 -6.73
N TYR A 555 -24.31 30.96 -7.47
CA TYR A 555 -24.00 30.46 -8.79
C TYR A 555 -23.75 28.94 -8.79
N SER A 556 -23.05 28.43 -7.78
CA SER A 556 -22.84 26.99 -7.56
C SER A 556 -24.08 26.21 -7.08
N GLY A 557 -25.24 26.87 -6.94
CA GLY A 557 -26.51 26.22 -6.64
C GLY A 557 -26.81 25.96 -5.17
N TYR A 558 -26.07 26.57 -4.23
CA TYR A 558 -26.23 26.31 -2.79
C TYR A 558 -27.49 26.98 -2.19
N SER A 559 -28.31 26.27 -1.42
CA SER A 559 -29.43 26.86 -0.68
C SER A 559 -28.95 27.88 0.38
N ASN A 560 -29.84 28.73 0.89
CA ASN A 560 -29.47 29.72 1.92
C ASN A 560 -28.93 29.07 3.20
N GLU A 561 -29.43 27.88 3.56
CA GLU A 561 -28.94 27.11 4.71
C GLU A 561 -27.56 26.51 4.42
N GLN A 562 -27.34 26.03 3.20
CA GLN A 562 -26.04 25.53 2.77
C GLN A 562 -25.01 26.66 2.77
N ILE A 563 -25.32 27.84 2.21
CA ILE A 563 -24.46 29.03 2.24
C ILE A 563 -24.13 29.43 3.69
N ALA A 564 -25.10 29.30 4.61
CA ALA A 564 -24.90 29.63 6.03
C ALA A 564 -23.90 28.67 6.69
N GLY A 565 -24.04 27.37 6.44
CA GLY A 565 -23.08 26.37 6.87
C GLY A 565 -21.69 26.56 6.25
N GLU A 566 -21.63 27.00 4.99
CA GLU A 566 -20.35 27.26 4.29
C GLU A 566 -19.56 28.43 4.85
N LEU A 567 -20.26 29.50 5.23
CA LEU A 567 -19.62 30.73 5.70
C LEU A 567 -19.52 30.79 7.24
N ASP A 568 -19.88 29.72 7.93
CA ASP A 568 -19.95 29.62 9.41
C ASP A 568 -20.71 30.78 10.05
N VAL A 569 -21.90 31.07 9.50
CA VAL A 569 -22.77 32.15 9.97
C VAL A 569 -24.22 31.69 10.01
N ALA A 570 -25.06 32.41 10.75
CA ALA A 570 -26.49 32.12 10.80
C ALA A 570 -27.18 32.32 9.43
N ALA A 571 -28.21 31.52 9.12
CA ALA A 571 -28.99 31.66 7.89
C ALA A 571 -29.67 33.04 7.74
N THR A 572 -29.94 33.72 8.85
CA THR A 572 -30.42 35.12 8.90
C THR A 572 -29.38 36.11 8.38
N THR A 573 -28.10 35.89 8.70
CA THR A 573 -26.97 36.68 8.19
C THR A 573 -26.84 36.52 6.68
N ILE A 574 -26.98 35.30 6.17
CA ILE A 574 -26.99 35.04 4.72
C ILE A 574 -28.14 35.74 4.01
N LYS A 575 -29.37 35.69 4.56
CA LYS A 575 -30.50 36.44 3.98
C LYS A 575 -30.20 37.93 3.86
N THR A 576 -29.46 38.49 4.81
CA THR A 576 -29.02 39.90 4.77
C THR A 576 -28.00 40.14 3.67
N HIS A 577 -26.98 39.30 3.55
CA HIS A 577 -26.00 39.40 2.45
C HIS A 577 -26.64 39.23 1.07
N ILE A 578 -27.59 38.29 0.92
CA ILE A 578 -28.33 38.08 -0.34
C ILE A 578 -29.17 39.30 -0.69
N ARG A 579 -29.88 39.89 0.27
CA ARG A 579 -30.67 41.11 0.03
C ARG A 579 -29.79 42.26 -0.45
N ASN A 580 -28.66 42.49 0.23
CA ASN A 580 -27.75 43.56 -0.12
C ASN A 580 -27.09 43.31 -1.49
N LEU A 581 -26.68 42.06 -1.75
CA LEU A 581 -26.18 41.61 -3.05
C LEU A 581 -27.20 41.89 -4.16
N TYR A 582 -28.46 41.53 -3.97
CA TYR A 582 -29.52 41.73 -4.98
C TYR A 582 -29.78 43.21 -5.25
N GLN A 583 -29.82 44.03 -4.19
CA GLN A 583 -29.98 45.46 -4.31
C GLN A 583 -28.82 46.10 -5.08
N LYS A 584 -27.58 45.68 -4.82
CA LYS A 584 -26.38 46.19 -5.51
C LYS A 584 -26.26 45.72 -6.95
N LEU A 585 -26.73 44.52 -7.27
CA LEU A 585 -26.76 43.97 -8.62
C LEU A 585 -27.99 44.39 -9.44
N GLY A 586 -28.99 45.02 -8.81
CA GLY A 586 -30.23 45.41 -9.48
C GLY A 586 -31.12 44.22 -9.88
N VAL A 587 -31.03 43.10 -9.16
CA VAL A 587 -31.76 41.86 -9.45
C VAL A 587 -32.83 41.57 -8.39
N ALA A 588 -33.92 40.91 -8.79
CA ALA A 588 -35.04 40.58 -7.90
C ALA A 588 -35.09 39.09 -7.53
N HIS A 589 -34.65 38.22 -8.43
CA HIS A 589 -34.74 36.79 -8.25
C HIS A 589 -33.36 36.11 -8.26
N ARG A 590 -33.30 34.97 -7.57
CA ARG A 590 -32.09 34.16 -7.49
C ARG A 590 -31.56 33.74 -8.86
N GLN A 591 -32.46 33.47 -9.79
CA GLN A 591 -32.11 33.08 -11.15
C GLN A 591 -31.45 34.23 -11.93
N ASP A 592 -31.86 35.48 -11.68
CA ASP A 592 -31.24 36.67 -12.26
C ASP A 592 -29.81 36.86 -11.72
N ALA A 593 -29.58 36.60 -10.43
CA ALA A 593 -28.25 36.64 -9.83
C ALA A 593 -27.31 35.57 -10.42
N VAL A 594 -27.83 34.37 -10.69
CA VAL A 594 -27.09 33.31 -11.38
C VAL A 594 -26.72 33.73 -12.80
N GLN A 595 -27.65 34.33 -13.56
CA GLN A 595 -27.37 34.85 -14.91
C GLN A 595 -26.32 35.97 -14.90
N HIS A 596 -26.38 36.87 -13.91
CA HIS A 596 -25.35 37.91 -13.72
C HIS A 596 -23.97 37.29 -13.46
N ALA A 597 -23.88 36.30 -12.57
CA ALA A 597 -22.63 35.59 -12.32
C ALA A 597 -22.08 34.92 -13.59
N GLN A 598 -22.93 34.30 -14.41
CA GLN A 598 -22.54 33.74 -15.71
C GLN A 598 -21.98 34.77 -16.68
N GLN A 599 -22.60 35.95 -16.77
CA GLN A 599 -22.13 37.02 -17.64
C GLN A 599 -20.74 37.53 -17.22
N LEU A 600 -20.52 37.72 -15.91
CA LEU A 600 -19.22 38.15 -15.38
C LEU A 600 -18.13 37.11 -15.65
N LEU A 601 -18.47 35.82 -15.52
CA LEU A 601 -17.53 34.74 -15.80
C LEU A 601 -17.17 34.64 -17.27
N LYS A 602 -18.17 34.73 -18.15
CA LYS A 602 -17.96 34.73 -19.60
C LYS A 602 -17.10 35.91 -20.05
N MET A 603 -17.29 37.09 -19.45
CA MET A 603 -16.49 38.29 -19.73
C MET A 603 -15.01 38.09 -19.38
N MET A 604 -14.73 37.33 -18.32
CA MET A 604 -13.36 37.04 -17.87
C MET A 604 -12.74 35.80 -18.56
N GLY A 605 -13.38 35.27 -19.62
CA GLY A 605 -12.88 34.15 -20.40
C GLY A 605 -13.09 32.78 -19.76
N TYR A 606 -13.91 32.67 -18.72
CA TYR A 606 -14.31 31.38 -18.14
C TYR A 606 -15.45 30.79 -18.98
N GLY A 607 -15.23 29.57 -19.51
CA GLY A 607 -16.26 28.82 -20.24
C GLY A 607 -17.37 28.35 -19.29
N VAL A 608 -18.62 28.66 -19.65
CA VAL A 608 -19.84 28.24 -18.95
C VAL A 608 -20.29 26.88 -19.43
#